data_AF-A0A2T7TJI9-F1
#
_entry.id   AF-A0A2T7TJI9-F1
#
_cell.length_a   1.000
_cell.length_b   1.000
_cell.length_c   1.000
_cell.angle_alpha   90.00
_cell.angle_beta   90.00
_cell.angle_gamma   90.00
#
_symmetry.space_group_name_H-M   'P 1'
#
loop_
_entity.id
_entity.type
_entity.pdbx_description
1 polymer ?
#
loop_
_entity_poly.entity_id
_entity_poly.type
_entity_poly.pdbx_seq_one_letter_code
_entity_poly.pdbx_strand_id
1 'polypeptide(L)'
;MGRMSGAVNEGTAPEGAQGVRVALSSASVYPLAVHEAFAVSRSLGYDGVEVMVTNNHVSQNPDKLSALSRQYDQPIVAIHAPTLLLTQQVWGKAWTKVEMSAAMAAEVGAGTVVVHPPFRWQSGYAENFAEGVQRITAEYGVTVAVENMYPWRVRGREAKAYLPHWNPVPQSYEAITWDFSHAAIAGMDSLEEMRTLGDRLSHVHLTDGTTNGRDEHLLPGQGTQRCAESLEFLVNSGFTGVVAVEVSTRKAKGADERDKWLGETLAFARRHLGQAKET
;
A
#
# COMPACT_ATOMS: atom_id res chain seq x y z
N MET A 1 24.60 4.50 50.37
CA MET A 1 23.90 3.41 49.66
C MET A 1 22.44 3.48 50.10
N GLY A 2 21.44 3.88 49.32
CA GLY A 2 21.30 4.02 47.87
C GLY A 2 19.86 3.57 47.56
N ARG A 3 18.93 4.51 47.35
CA ARG A 3 17.64 4.29 46.67
C ARG A 3 17.22 5.61 46.01
N MET A 4 17.57 5.76 44.73
CA MET A 4 16.88 6.71 43.86
C MET A 4 15.75 5.94 43.17
N SER A 5 14.50 6.31 43.42
CA SER A 5 13.38 5.90 42.56
C SER A 5 13.38 6.81 41.34
N GLY A 6 13.73 6.26 40.18
CA GLY A 6 13.51 6.92 38.90
C GLY A 6 12.02 6.91 38.60
N ALA A 7 11.40 8.09 38.56
CA ALA A 7 10.08 8.27 37.99
C ALA A 7 10.20 8.02 36.49
N VAL A 8 9.46 7.02 36.00
CA VAL A 8 9.32 6.75 34.57
C VAL A 8 8.37 7.81 34.02
N ASN A 9 8.87 8.60 33.08
CA ASN A 9 8.10 9.63 32.39
C ASN A 9 7.18 8.92 31.38
N GLU A 10 5.94 8.63 31.78
CA GLU A 10 4.89 8.17 30.88
C GLU A 10 4.51 9.33 29.95
N GLY A 11 5.16 9.40 28.80
CA GLY A 11 4.75 10.25 27.70
C GLY A 11 3.43 9.73 27.13
N THR A 12 2.32 10.23 27.67
CA THR A 12 0.98 10.07 27.09
C THR A 12 0.98 10.61 25.66
N ALA A 13 0.75 9.74 24.67
CA ALA A 13 0.44 10.15 23.31
C ALA A 13 -0.86 10.99 23.32
N PRO A 14 -0.98 12.05 22.51
CA PRO A 14 -2.20 12.84 22.49
C PRO A 14 -3.32 12.02 21.84
N GLU A 15 -4.32 11.64 22.65
CA GLU A 15 -5.63 11.17 22.19
C GLU A 15 -6.37 12.31 21.49
N GLY A 16 -6.35 12.26 20.17
CA GLY A 16 -7.34 12.87 19.29
C GLY A 16 -7.44 11.92 18.10
N ALA A 17 -8.66 11.50 17.74
CA ALA A 17 -8.87 10.62 16.59
C ALA A 17 -8.32 11.29 15.32
N GLN A 18 -7.06 10.98 14.97
CA GLN A 18 -6.49 11.40 13.71
C GLN A 18 -7.24 10.60 12.64
N GLY A 19 -7.89 11.29 11.71
CA GLY A 19 -8.60 10.65 10.61
C GLY A 19 -7.68 9.71 9.82
N VAL A 20 -8.28 8.78 9.06
CA VAL A 20 -7.58 7.84 8.18
C VAL A 20 -6.47 8.54 7.39
N ARG A 21 -5.23 8.07 7.51
CA ARG A 21 -4.08 8.68 6.83
C ARG A 21 -4.17 8.48 5.32
N VAL A 22 -3.87 9.54 4.56
CA VAL A 22 -3.76 9.49 3.11
C VAL A 22 -2.29 9.68 2.71
N ALA A 23 -1.68 8.63 2.17
CA ALA A 23 -0.28 8.62 1.76
C ALA A 23 -0.14 8.61 0.24
N LEU A 24 1.04 8.98 -0.25
CA LEU A 24 1.38 8.86 -1.67
C LEU A 24 2.23 7.60 -1.88
N SER A 25 1.79 6.69 -2.76
CA SER A 25 2.65 5.61 -3.21
C SER A 25 3.69 6.14 -4.19
N SER A 26 4.95 5.77 -3.98
CA SER A 26 6.03 6.09 -4.91
C SER A 26 5.82 5.49 -6.31
N ALA A 27 4.93 4.50 -6.47
CA ALA A 27 4.49 4.01 -7.78
C ALA A 27 3.87 5.12 -8.64
N SER A 28 3.15 6.06 -8.01
CA SER A 28 2.45 7.15 -8.69
C SER A 28 3.33 8.24 -9.27
N VAL A 29 4.65 8.20 -9.03
CA VAL A 29 5.61 9.10 -9.69
C VAL A 29 6.49 8.37 -10.70
N TYR A 30 6.30 7.05 -10.91
CA TYR A 30 7.09 6.27 -11.86
C TYR A 30 7.07 6.89 -13.28
N PRO A 31 8.21 6.98 -13.98
CA PRO A 31 9.51 6.33 -13.71
C PRO A 31 10.49 7.17 -12.87
N LEU A 32 10.03 8.22 -12.19
CA LEU A 32 10.89 9.03 -11.34
C LEU A 32 11.39 8.26 -10.12
N ALA A 33 12.47 8.74 -9.51
CA ALA A 33 13.05 8.13 -8.32
C ALA A 33 12.18 8.37 -7.08
N VAL A 34 12.32 7.51 -6.06
CA VAL A 34 11.59 7.61 -4.79
C VAL A 34 11.70 8.98 -4.11
N HIS A 35 12.82 9.69 -4.31
CA HIS A 35 12.99 11.08 -3.88
C HIS A 35 11.84 12.00 -4.32
N GLU A 36 11.38 11.85 -5.57
CA GLU A 36 10.29 12.66 -6.11
C GLU A 36 8.96 12.37 -5.39
N ALA A 37 8.75 11.14 -4.93
CA ALA A 37 7.56 10.82 -4.13
C ALA A 37 7.56 11.58 -2.80
N PHE A 38 8.69 11.67 -2.10
CA PHE A 38 8.80 12.45 -0.87
C PHE A 38 8.60 13.95 -1.13
N ALA A 39 9.20 14.49 -2.20
CA ALA A 39 9.04 15.90 -2.57
C ALA A 39 7.59 16.26 -2.90
N VAL A 40 6.93 15.46 -3.73
CA VAL A 40 5.52 15.65 -4.11
C VAL A 40 4.59 15.45 -2.91
N SER A 41 4.85 14.42 -2.10
CA SER A 41 4.08 14.13 -0.89
C SER A 41 4.07 15.34 0.07
N ARG A 42 5.26 15.91 0.34
CA ARG A 42 5.39 17.14 1.14
C ARG A 42 4.72 18.35 0.50
N SER A 43 4.93 18.55 -0.80
CA SER A 43 4.42 19.71 -1.54
C SER A 43 2.88 19.77 -1.55
N LEU A 44 2.24 18.62 -1.77
CA LEU A 44 0.78 18.50 -1.88
C LEU A 44 0.08 18.30 -0.53
N GLY A 45 0.82 17.96 0.54
CA GLY A 45 0.27 17.79 1.89
C GLY A 45 -0.33 16.41 2.15
N TYR A 46 0.29 15.37 1.60
CA TYR A 46 0.03 13.98 2.01
C TYR A 46 0.55 13.72 3.43
N ASP A 47 0.01 12.69 4.07
CA ASP A 47 0.36 12.30 5.45
C ASP A 47 1.64 11.46 5.53
N GLY A 48 2.20 11.05 4.39
CA GLY A 48 3.39 10.21 4.32
C GLY A 48 3.57 9.57 2.95
N VAL A 49 4.50 8.63 2.89
CA VAL A 49 4.88 7.94 1.66
C VAL A 49 4.82 6.42 1.86
N GLU A 50 4.22 5.74 0.89
CA GLU A 50 4.48 4.31 0.69
C GLU A 50 5.64 4.16 -0.30
N VAL A 51 6.65 3.37 0.10
CA VAL A 51 7.82 3.12 -0.73
C VAL A 51 7.69 1.77 -1.41
N MET A 52 7.57 1.78 -2.74
CA MET A 52 7.70 0.60 -3.56
C MET A 52 9.17 0.33 -3.83
N VAL A 53 9.61 -0.86 -3.40
CA VAL A 53 10.98 -1.31 -3.62
C VAL A 53 11.13 -1.70 -5.09
N THR A 54 12.06 -1.04 -5.78
CA THR A 54 12.34 -1.27 -7.20
C THR A 54 13.83 -1.58 -7.43
N ASN A 55 14.28 -1.62 -8.69
CA ASN A 55 15.70 -1.72 -9.03
C ASN A 55 16.50 -0.45 -8.64
N ASN A 56 15.84 0.63 -8.22
CA ASN A 56 16.52 1.82 -7.72
C ASN A 56 17.13 1.55 -6.34
N HIS A 57 18.45 1.66 -6.21
CA HIS A 57 19.18 1.40 -4.95
C HIS A 57 18.77 2.30 -3.78
N VAL A 58 18.19 3.47 -4.02
CA VAL A 58 17.64 4.34 -2.95
C VAL A 58 16.41 3.69 -2.32
N SER A 59 15.52 3.11 -3.13
CA SER A 59 14.33 2.39 -2.63
C SER A 59 14.66 1.10 -1.88
N GLN A 60 15.92 0.63 -1.96
CA GLN A 60 16.39 -0.58 -1.30
C GLN A 60 17.20 -0.31 -0.02
N ASN A 61 17.41 0.95 0.35
CA ASN A 61 18.34 1.32 1.43
C ASN A 61 17.62 2.11 2.53
N PRO A 62 17.44 1.53 3.74
CA PRO A 62 16.69 2.16 4.82
C PRO A 62 17.32 3.48 5.28
N ASP A 63 18.64 3.57 5.43
CA ASP A 63 19.32 4.83 5.82
C ASP A 63 19.00 5.99 4.87
N LYS A 64 19.01 5.73 3.55
CA LYS A 64 18.67 6.72 2.53
C LYS A 64 17.20 7.09 2.59
N LEU A 65 16.30 6.13 2.80
CA LEU A 65 14.88 6.39 2.95
C LEU A 65 14.59 7.21 4.22
N SER A 66 15.22 6.89 5.35
CA SER A 66 15.11 7.68 6.57
C SER A 66 15.70 9.09 6.41
N ALA A 67 16.76 9.26 5.62
CA ALA A 67 17.29 10.58 5.28
C ALA A 67 16.28 11.41 4.47
N LEU A 68 15.63 10.81 3.46
CA LEU A 68 14.57 11.46 2.69
C LEU A 68 13.36 11.81 3.58
N SER A 69 12.94 10.88 4.43
CA SER A 69 11.84 11.10 5.38
C SER A 69 12.10 12.30 6.28
N ARG A 70 13.31 12.42 6.85
CA ARG A 70 13.73 13.59 7.64
C ARG A 70 13.84 14.88 6.82
N GLN A 71 14.39 14.79 5.62
CA GLN A 71 14.57 15.96 4.74
C GLN A 71 13.24 16.59 4.35
N TYR A 72 12.25 15.76 4.04
CA TYR A 72 10.94 16.21 3.57
C TYR A 72 9.89 16.31 4.67
N ASP A 73 10.20 15.90 5.89
CA ASP A 73 9.24 15.82 7.00
C ASP A 73 7.99 15.03 6.57
N GLN A 74 8.26 13.81 6.07
CA GLN A 74 7.26 12.88 5.55
C GLN A 74 7.55 11.47 6.07
N PRO A 75 6.69 10.90 6.93
CA PRO A 75 6.90 9.56 7.46
C PRO A 75 6.73 8.50 6.36
N ILE A 76 7.43 7.39 6.51
CA ILE A 76 7.23 6.20 5.67
C ILE A 76 6.17 5.36 6.37
N VAL A 77 5.02 5.17 5.72
CA VAL A 77 3.87 4.50 6.34
C VAL A 77 3.77 3.03 5.93
N ALA A 78 4.27 2.69 4.75
CA ALA A 78 4.27 1.34 4.21
C ALA A 78 5.47 1.07 3.29
N ILE A 79 5.89 -0.19 3.23
CA ILE A 79 6.86 -0.71 2.26
C ILE A 79 6.14 -1.70 1.34
N HIS A 80 6.13 -1.43 0.03
CA HIS A 80 5.60 -2.35 -0.96
C HIS A 80 6.72 -3.24 -1.50
N ALA A 81 6.63 -4.54 -1.18
CA ALA A 81 7.67 -5.50 -1.45
C ALA A 81 7.88 -5.72 -2.97
N PRO A 82 9.11 -6.06 -3.40
CA PRO A 82 9.44 -6.22 -4.83
C PRO A 82 8.97 -7.57 -5.40
N THR A 83 7.69 -7.91 -5.22
CA THR A 83 7.05 -9.17 -5.64
C THR A 83 6.43 -9.13 -7.03
N LEU A 84 6.53 -8.00 -7.74
CA LEU A 84 6.09 -7.83 -9.13
C LEU A 84 7.01 -8.54 -10.16
N LEU A 85 6.52 -8.76 -11.38
CA LEU A 85 7.31 -9.32 -12.49
C LEU A 85 8.53 -8.45 -12.84
N LEU A 86 8.38 -7.12 -12.77
CA LEU A 86 9.43 -6.15 -13.13
C LEU A 86 10.56 -6.08 -12.10
N THR A 87 10.30 -6.54 -10.87
CA THR A 87 11.23 -6.46 -9.72
C THR A 87 11.75 -7.83 -9.30
N GLN A 88 11.60 -8.87 -10.14
CA GLN A 88 12.00 -10.24 -9.81
C GLN A 88 13.49 -10.35 -9.42
N GLN A 89 14.37 -9.53 -10.00
CA GLN A 89 15.81 -9.56 -9.71
C GLN A 89 16.19 -8.87 -8.38
N VAL A 90 15.32 -8.05 -7.80
CA VAL A 90 15.58 -7.35 -6.53
C VAL A 90 15.59 -8.36 -5.38
N TRP A 91 16.66 -8.39 -4.59
CA TRP A 91 16.81 -9.23 -3.39
C TRP A 91 16.67 -10.75 -3.60
N GLY A 92 16.71 -11.24 -4.84
CA GLY A 92 16.80 -12.67 -5.14
C GLY A 92 15.52 -13.46 -4.83
N LYS A 93 15.57 -14.35 -3.84
CA LYS A 93 14.50 -15.35 -3.58
C LYS A 93 13.24 -14.70 -3.01
N ALA A 94 12.09 -15.36 -3.22
CA ALA A 94 10.77 -14.84 -2.80
C ALA A 94 10.71 -14.51 -1.30
N TRP A 95 11.06 -15.45 -0.42
CA TRP A 95 11.06 -15.19 1.03
C TRP A 95 12.05 -14.11 1.44
N THR A 96 13.24 -14.09 0.84
CA THR A 96 14.23 -13.03 1.10
C THR A 96 13.66 -11.65 0.81
N LYS A 97 12.85 -11.49 -0.25
CA LYS A 97 12.20 -10.20 -0.54
C LYS A 97 11.25 -9.77 0.58
N VAL A 98 10.42 -10.69 1.07
CA VAL A 98 9.42 -10.40 2.12
C VAL A 98 10.11 -10.10 3.45
N GLU A 99 11.11 -10.90 3.84
CA GLU A 99 11.89 -10.72 5.06
C GLU A 99 12.69 -9.40 5.03
N MET A 100 13.33 -9.08 3.89
CA MET A 100 14.03 -7.80 3.74
C MET A 100 13.09 -6.59 3.75
N SER A 101 11.89 -6.70 3.14
CA SER A 101 10.87 -5.64 3.24
C SER A 101 10.38 -5.45 4.68
N ALA A 102 10.17 -6.54 5.42
CA ALA A 102 9.75 -6.48 6.82
C ALA A 102 10.83 -5.88 7.74
N ALA A 103 12.09 -6.31 7.57
CA ALA A 103 13.23 -5.72 8.26
C ALA A 103 13.35 -4.22 7.96
N MET A 104 13.25 -3.84 6.68
CA MET A 104 13.29 -2.44 6.27
C MET A 104 12.13 -1.63 6.87
N ALA A 105 10.90 -2.17 6.84
CA ALA A 105 9.73 -1.50 7.42
C ALA A 105 9.93 -1.24 8.91
N ALA A 106 10.39 -2.24 9.67
CA ALA A 106 10.70 -2.08 11.09
C ALA A 106 11.79 -1.01 11.33
N GLU A 107 12.83 -0.99 10.51
CA GLU A 107 13.95 -0.02 10.64
C GLU A 107 13.52 1.42 10.35
N VAL A 108 12.68 1.63 9.32
CA VAL A 108 12.21 2.98 8.95
C VAL A 108 10.95 3.42 9.71
N GLY A 109 10.39 2.55 10.56
CA GLY A 109 9.20 2.82 11.36
C GLY A 109 7.87 2.72 10.59
N ALA A 110 7.84 2.00 9.47
CA ALA A 110 6.62 1.74 8.71
C ALA A 110 5.78 0.63 9.35
N GLY A 111 4.46 0.81 9.40
CA GLY A 111 3.54 -0.13 10.05
C GLY A 111 3.12 -1.31 9.16
N THR A 112 3.18 -1.14 7.84
CA THR A 112 2.67 -2.12 6.87
C THR A 112 3.73 -2.53 5.85
N VAL A 113 3.75 -3.81 5.50
CA VAL A 113 4.42 -4.32 4.30
C VAL A 113 3.37 -4.88 3.35
N VAL A 114 3.26 -4.32 2.16
CA VAL A 114 2.37 -4.83 1.10
C VAL A 114 3.11 -5.92 0.32
N VAL A 115 2.47 -7.09 0.18
CA VAL A 115 3.01 -8.22 -0.58
C VAL A 115 1.98 -8.76 -1.56
N HIS A 116 2.46 -9.26 -2.70
CA HIS A 116 1.59 -9.94 -3.66
C HIS A 116 1.54 -11.44 -3.38
N PRO A 117 0.42 -12.11 -3.68
CA PRO A 117 0.35 -13.56 -3.66
C PRO A 117 1.42 -14.17 -4.58
N PRO A 118 1.95 -15.34 -4.24
CA PRO A 118 2.94 -16.07 -5.03
C PRO A 118 2.51 -16.29 -6.47
N PHE A 119 3.48 -16.25 -7.38
CA PHE A 119 3.30 -16.87 -8.68
C PHE A 119 3.29 -18.39 -8.54
N ARG A 120 2.47 -19.06 -9.34
CA ARG A 120 2.29 -20.52 -9.30
C ARG A 120 3.59 -21.31 -9.51
N TRP A 121 4.58 -20.76 -10.22
CA TRP A 121 5.87 -21.40 -10.46
C TRP A 121 6.87 -21.25 -9.30
N GLN A 122 6.53 -20.49 -8.25
CA GLN A 122 7.35 -20.35 -7.03
C GLN A 122 7.01 -21.47 -6.04
N SER A 123 7.27 -22.72 -6.44
CA SER A 123 7.00 -23.91 -5.61
C SER A 123 7.72 -23.84 -4.25
N GLY A 124 7.06 -24.34 -3.20
CA GLY A 124 7.51 -24.21 -1.80
C GLY A 124 7.20 -22.87 -1.14
N TYR A 125 7.44 -21.74 -1.83
CA TYR A 125 7.02 -20.40 -1.35
C TYR A 125 5.49 -20.32 -1.28
N ALA A 126 4.83 -20.81 -2.33
CA ALA A 126 3.39 -20.69 -2.46
C ALA A 126 2.57 -21.62 -1.55
N GLU A 127 3.12 -22.78 -1.17
CA GLU A 127 2.44 -23.76 -0.32
C GLU A 127 2.34 -23.30 1.14
N ASN A 128 3.40 -22.63 1.63
CA ASN A 128 3.49 -22.16 3.01
C ASN A 128 3.30 -20.63 3.11
N PHE A 129 2.67 -20.00 2.11
CA PHE A 129 2.63 -18.55 2.01
C PHE A 129 1.87 -17.90 3.18
N ALA A 130 0.69 -18.41 3.53
CA ALA A 130 -0.09 -17.88 4.65
C ALA A 130 0.65 -17.98 6.00
N GLU A 131 1.22 -19.15 6.29
CA GLU A 131 2.00 -19.38 7.51
C GLU A 131 3.28 -18.53 7.54
N GLY A 132 3.96 -18.40 6.40
CA GLY A 132 5.17 -17.60 6.32
C GLY A 132 4.92 -16.09 6.45
N VAL A 133 3.80 -15.58 5.92
CA VAL A 133 3.36 -14.19 6.15
C VAL A 133 3.09 -13.97 7.65
N GLN A 134 2.37 -14.88 8.30
CA GLN A 134 2.09 -14.78 9.75
C GLN A 134 3.38 -14.81 10.58
N ARG A 135 4.31 -15.72 10.25
CA ARG A 135 5.62 -15.79 10.91
C ARG A 135 6.40 -14.48 10.80
N ILE A 136 6.48 -13.91 9.59
CA ILE A 136 7.24 -12.67 9.35
C ILE A 136 6.57 -11.48 10.07
N THR A 137 5.24 -11.41 10.06
CA THR A 137 4.49 -10.42 10.85
C THR A 137 4.89 -10.47 12.33
N ALA A 138 4.90 -11.67 12.92
CA ALA A 138 5.26 -11.86 14.33
C ALA A 138 6.74 -11.59 14.63
N GLU A 139 7.64 -11.97 13.72
CA GLU A 139 9.10 -11.85 13.89
C GLU A 139 9.57 -10.39 13.84
N TYR A 140 9.01 -9.59 12.93
CA TYR A 140 9.44 -8.20 12.71
C TYR A 140 8.52 -7.16 13.36
N GLY A 141 7.35 -7.56 13.88
CA GLY A 141 6.40 -6.64 14.51
C GLY A 141 5.77 -5.65 13.54
N VAL A 142 5.59 -6.05 12.27
CA VAL A 142 4.99 -5.26 11.19
C VAL A 142 3.79 -5.98 10.60
N THR A 143 2.79 -5.26 10.11
CA THR A 143 1.63 -5.86 9.44
C THR A 143 1.99 -6.24 8.01
N VAL A 144 2.18 -7.53 7.71
CA VAL A 144 2.33 -8.00 6.32
C VAL A 144 0.94 -8.20 5.70
N ALA A 145 0.54 -7.28 4.83
CA ALA A 145 -0.77 -7.25 4.19
C ALA A 145 -0.70 -7.82 2.77
N VAL A 146 -1.52 -8.84 2.49
CA VAL A 146 -1.56 -9.49 1.16
C VAL A 146 -2.51 -8.73 0.26
N GLU A 147 -2.00 -8.26 -0.88
CA GLU A 147 -2.77 -7.49 -1.85
C GLU A 147 -3.65 -8.39 -2.74
N ASN A 148 -4.87 -7.95 -3.05
CA ASN A 148 -5.65 -8.59 -4.11
C ASN A 148 -4.98 -8.34 -5.46
N MET A 149 -4.78 -9.41 -6.22
CA MET A 149 -4.38 -9.32 -7.62
C MET A 149 -5.59 -9.54 -8.52
N TYR A 150 -5.36 -9.88 -9.78
CA TYR A 150 -6.41 -10.13 -10.76
C TYR A 150 -6.11 -11.38 -11.60
N PRO A 151 -7.15 -12.06 -12.12
CA PRO A 151 -6.97 -13.22 -12.96
C PRO A 151 -6.30 -12.83 -14.29
N TRP A 152 -5.26 -13.55 -14.67
CA TRP A 152 -4.65 -13.39 -15.99
C TRP A 152 -5.55 -14.06 -17.03
N ARG A 153 -5.85 -13.38 -18.14
CA ARG A 153 -6.67 -13.95 -19.22
C ARG A 153 -5.86 -14.10 -20.49
N VAL A 154 -5.75 -15.32 -21.01
CA VAL A 154 -5.10 -15.63 -22.29
C VAL A 154 -6.18 -16.16 -23.24
N ARG A 155 -6.43 -15.43 -24.34
CA ARG A 155 -7.47 -15.77 -25.33
C ARG A 155 -8.85 -16.00 -24.69
N GLY A 156 -9.22 -15.16 -23.72
CA GLY A 156 -10.51 -15.22 -23.02
C GLY A 156 -10.62 -16.31 -21.94
N ARG A 157 -9.55 -17.09 -21.67
CA ARG A 157 -9.52 -18.09 -20.60
C ARG A 157 -8.64 -17.63 -19.45
N GLU A 158 -9.10 -17.85 -18.24
CA GLU A 158 -8.33 -17.58 -17.03
C GLU A 158 -7.12 -18.54 -16.93
N ALA A 159 -5.95 -17.96 -16.70
CA ALA A 159 -4.72 -18.64 -16.39
C ALA A 159 -4.47 -18.59 -14.88
N LYS A 160 -4.17 -19.75 -14.28
CA LYS A 160 -3.84 -19.86 -12.85
C LYS A 160 -2.41 -19.34 -12.60
N ALA A 161 -2.24 -18.02 -12.69
CA ALA A 161 -0.94 -17.36 -12.52
C ALA A 161 -0.48 -17.30 -11.06
N TYR A 162 -1.42 -17.24 -10.11
CA TYR A 162 -1.16 -17.10 -8.68
C TYR A 162 -1.49 -18.37 -7.90
N LEU A 163 -0.82 -18.58 -6.77
CA LEU A 163 -1.10 -19.65 -5.80
C LEU A 163 -0.96 -19.07 -4.37
N PRO A 164 -1.87 -19.33 -3.42
CA PRO A 164 -3.07 -20.16 -3.55
C PRO A 164 -4.12 -19.54 -4.48
N HIS A 165 -4.25 -18.22 -4.50
CA HIS A 165 -5.20 -17.51 -5.35
C HIS A 165 -4.86 -16.02 -5.47
N TRP A 166 -5.37 -15.34 -6.50
CA TRP A 166 -5.24 -13.88 -6.67
C TRP A 166 -6.23 -13.10 -5.79
N ASN A 167 -7.40 -13.69 -5.51
CA ASN A 167 -8.41 -13.17 -4.57
C ASN A 167 -8.06 -13.58 -3.14
N PRO A 168 -7.76 -12.64 -2.22
CA PRO A 168 -7.40 -12.91 -0.84
C PRO A 168 -8.61 -13.09 0.09
N VAL A 169 -9.82 -12.71 -0.33
CA VAL A 169 -11.06 -12.74 0.48
C VAL A 169 -11.32 -14.13 1.09
N PRO A 170 -11.34 -15.23 0.31
CA PRO A 170 -11.56 -16.58 0.88
C PRO A 170 -10.31 -17.18 1.56
N GLN A 171 -9.17 -16.49 1.55
CA GLN A 171 -7.92 -16.97 2.14
C GLN A 171 -7.86 -16.62 3.64
N SER A 172 -6.99 -17.29 4.39
CA SER A 172 -6.83 -17.10 5.84
C SER A 172 -5.81 -16.02 6.24
N TYR A 173 -5.53 -15.03 5.38
CA TYR A 173 -4.58 -13.96 5.70
C TYR A 173 -5.17 -13.00 6.73
N GLU A 174 -4.41 -12.70 7.79
CA GLU A 174 -4.85 -11.80 8.87
C GLU A 174 -4.99 -10.34 8.41
N ALA A 175 -4.13 -9.90 7.47
CA ALA A 175 -4.12 -8.55 6.94
C ALA A 175 -4.13 -8.53 5.41
N ILE A 176 -4.92 -7.62 4.84
CA ILE A 176 -5.14 -7.47 3.40
C ILE A 176 -4.94 -6.01 2.99
N THR A 177 -4.25 -5.85 1.86
CA THR A 177 -4.27 -4.61 1.07
C THR A 177 -5.33 -4.74 -0.01
N TRP A 178 -6.20 -3.74 -0.13
CA TRP A 178 -7.18 -3.72 -1.21
C TRP A 178 -6.83 -2.68 -2.27
N ASP A 179 -6.61 -3.14 -3.50
CA ASP A 179 -6.38 -2.32 -4.70
C ASP A 179 -7.62 -2.32 -5.62
N PHE A 180 -8.06 -1.10 -5.96
CA PHE A 180 -9.25 -0.85 -6.76
C PHE A 180 -9.07 -1.17 -8.26
N SER A 181 -7.86 -0.95 -8.82
CA SER A 181 -7.56 -1.25 -10.22
C SER A 181 -7.60 -2.76 -10.44
N HIS A 182 -6.98 -3.52 -9.53
CA HIS A 182 -7.01 -4.98 -9.52
C HIS A 182 -8.43 -5.52 -9.35
N ALA A 183 -9.23 -4.94 -8.45
CA ALA A 183 -10.64 -5.30 -8.28
C ALA A 183 -11.45 -5.08 -9.57
N ALA A 184 -11.23 -3.96 -10.27
CA ALA A 184 -11.90 -3.67 -11.54
C ALA A 184 -11.58 -4.70 -12.62
N ILE A 185 -10.31 -5.10 -12.76
CA ILE A 185 -9.90 -6.14 -13.73
C ILE A 185 -10.51 -7.51 -13.39
N ALA A 186 -10.61 -7.80 -12.10
CA ALA A 186 -11.21 -9.02 -11.58
C ALA A 186 -12.75 -9.04 -11.74
N GLY A 187 -13.38 -7.87 -11.95
CA GLY A 187 -14.83 -7.74 -11.98
C GLY A 187 -15.46 -7.82 -10.59
N MET A 188 -14.71 -7.41 -9.56
CA MET A 188 -15.15 -7.37 -8.17
C MET A 188 -15.64 -5.95 -7.81
N ASP A 189 -16.58 -5.86 -6.87
CA ASP A 189 -17.03 -4.59 -6.28
C ASP A 189 -16.22 -4.31 -5.01
N SER A 190 -15.36 -3.29 -5.06
CA SER A 190 -14.49 -2.97 -3.94
C SER A 190 -15.24 -2.73 -2.62
N LEU A 191 -16.42 -2.09 -2.65
CA LEU A 191 -17.15 -1.79 -1.41
C LEU A 191 -17.68 -3.08 -0.77
N GLU A 192 -18.27 -3.97 -1.57
CA GLU A 192 -18.84 -5.23 -1.04
C GLU A 192 -17.74 -6.16 -0.51
N GLU A 193 -16.57 -6.16 -1.14
CA GLU A 193 -15.44 -6.98 -0.71
C GLU A 193 -14.77 -6.40 0.53
N MET A 194 -14.57 -5.08 0.60
CA MET A 194 -14.09 -4.41 1.82
C MET A 194 -15.00 -4.67 3.03
N ARG A 195 -16.33 -4.69 2.83
CA ARG A 195 -17.29 -5.09 3.88
C ARG A 195 -17.10 -6.54 4.33
N THR A 196 -16.84 -7.42 3.37
CA THR A 196 -16.59 -8.86 3.64
C THR A 196 -15.28 -9.07 4.40
N LEU A 197 -14.26 -8.27 4.11
CA LEU A 197 -12.95 -8.36 4.78
C LEU A 197 -13.00 -7.93 6.25
N GLY A 198 -13.81 -6.93 6.58
CA GLY A 198 -13.90 -6.40 7.95
C GLY A 198 -12.53 -6.02 8.51
N ASP A 199 -12.22 -6.47 9.73
CA ASP A 199 -10.98 -6.15 10.44
C ASP A 199 -9.70 -6.62 9.73
N ARG A 200 -9.82 -7.52 8.74
CA ARG A 200 -8.68 -7.96 7.93
C ARG A 200 -8.23 -6.90 6.93
N LEU A 201 -9.06 -5.90 6.62
CA LEU A 201 -8.66 -4.79 5.77
C LEU A 201 -7.70 -3.88 6.55
N SER A 202 -6.43 -3.86 6.16
CA SER A 202 -5.39 -3.12 6.87
C SER A 202 -4.74 -2.01 6.05
N HIS A 203 -4.88 -2.06 4.72
CA HIS A 203 -4.30 -1.09 3.81
C HIS A 203 -5.16 -0.97 2.54
N VAL A 204 -5.16 0.19 1.90
CA VAL A 204 -5.94 0.43 0.67
C VAL A 204 -5.08 1.17 -0.33
N HIS A 205 -4.95 0.62 -1.55
CA HIS A 205 -4.41 1.36 -2.69
C HIS A 205 -5.57 2.06 -3.42
N LEU A 206 -5.72 3.36 -3.17
CA LEU A 206 -6.72 4.19 -3.81
C LEU A 206 -6.32 4.50 -5.25
N THR A 207 -7.09 3.93 -6.14
CA THR A 207 -7.01 4.08 -7.58
C THR A 207 -8.38 3.73 -8.17
N ASP A 208 -8.49 3.61 -9.48
CA ASP A 208 -9.71 3.14 -10.14
C ASP A 208 -9.35 2.36 -11.41
N GLY A 209 -10.33 1.70 -12.01
CA GLY A 209 -10.10 0.93 -13.21
C GLY A 209 -11.39 0.50 -13.88
N THR A 210 -11.23 -0.13 -15.04
CA THR A 210 -12.34 -0.71 -15.81
C THR A 210 -12.12 -2.20 -16.04
N THR A 211 -13.17 -2.92 -16.46
CA THR A 211 -13.12 -4.36 -16.77
C THR A 211 -12.46 -4.67 -18.12
N ASN A 212 -11.54 -3.81 -18.60
CA ASN A 212 -10.92 -3.94 -19.92
C ASN A 212 -9.71 -4.89 -19.97
N GLY A 213 -9.39 -5.54 -18.84
CA GLY A 213 -8.29 -6.50 -18.73
C GLY A 213 -6.90 -5.86 -18.60
N ARG A 214 -6.82 -4.55 -18.35
CA ARG A 214 -5.57 -3.82 -18.14
C ARG A 214 -5.56 -3.21 -16.76
N ASP A 215 -4.37 -3.18 -16.21
CA ASP A 215 -4.09 -2.54 -14.95
C ASP A 215 -3.81 -1.06 -15.19
N GLU A 216 -4.88 -0.27 -15.12
CA GLU A 216 -4.89 1.12 -15.58
C GLU A 216 -4.43 2.10 -14.51
N HIS A 217 -4.76 1.80 -13.25
CA HIS A 217 -4.60 2.69 -12.11
C HIS A 217 -5.12 4.11 -12.40
N LEU A 218 -6.38 4.23 -12.80
CA LEU A 218 -7.01 5.51 -13.11
C LEU A 218 -7.18 6.36 -11.84
N LEU A 219 -7.42 7.67 -12.01
CA LEU A 219 -7.83 8.51 -10.88
C LEU A 219 -9.20 8.04 -10.36
N PRO A 220 -9.46 8.11 -9.04
CA PRO A 220 -10.74 7.73 -8.47
C PRO A 220 -11.90 8.52 -9.09
N GLY A 221 -12.93 7.79 -9.55
CA GLY A 221 -14.08 8.34 -10.26
C GLY A 221 -13.94 8.37 -11.78
N GLN A 222 -12.82 7.91 -12.34
CA GLN A 222 -12.63 7.74 -13.79
C GLN A 222 -12.82 6.29 -14.27
N GLY A 223 -12.99 5.34 -13.35
CA GLY A 223 -13.28 3.94 -13.67
C GLY A 223 -14.70 3.55 -13.27
N THR A 224 -14.87 2.28 -12.88
CA THR A 224 -16.17 1.70 -12.54
C THR A 224 -16.28 1.30 -11.07
N GLN A 225 -15.25 1.53 -10.26
CA GLN A 225 -15.30 1.19 -8.85
C GLN A 225 -15.99 2.28 -8.02
N ARG A 226 -16.60 1.86 -6.91
CA ARG A 226 -17.34 2.74 -5.97
C ARG A 226 -16.37 3.39 -4.99
N CYS A 227 -15.40 4.15 -5.50
CA CYS A 227 -14.29 4.71 -4.70
C CYS A 227 -14.79 5.62 -3.58
N ALA A 228 -15.76 6.51 -3.88
CA ALA A 228 -16.33 7.44 -2.91
C ALA A 228 -17.00 6.70 -1.75
N GLU A 229 -17.91 5.79 -2.07
CA GLU A 229 -18.68 5.02 -1.08
C GLU A 229 -17.79 4.07 -0.28
N SER A 230 -16.72 3.56 -0.89
CA SER A 230 -15.73 2.73 -0.20
C SER A 230 -14.95 3.53 0.84
N LEU A 231 -14.49 4.74 0.51
CA LEU A 231 -13.81 5.61 1.48
C LEU A 231 -14.74 6.06 2.61
N GLU A 232 -16.00 6.40 2.30
CA GLU A 232 -17.02 6.71 3.30
C GLU A 232 -17.29 5.51 4.22
N PHE A 233 -17.25 4.28 3.68
CA PHE A 233 -17.34 3.06 4.48
C PHE A 233 -16.15 2.92 5.45
N LEU A 234 -14.91 3.22 5.03
CA LEU A 234 -13.73 3.12 5.91
C LEU A 234 -13.88 3.98 7.17
N VAL A 235 -14.42 5.20 7.04
CA VAL A 235 -14.68 6.08 8.18
C VAL A 235 -15.68 5.45 9.14
N ASN A 236 -16.76 4.89 8.61
CA ASN A 236 -17.85 4.31 9.40
C ASN A 236 -17.50 2.93 9.99
N SER A 237 -16.50 2.23 9.46
CA SER A 237 -16.06 0.92 9.96
C SER A 237 -15.00 1.02 11.06
N GLY A 238 -14.49 2.22 11.36
CA GLY A 238 -13.39 2.39 12.32
C GLY A 238 -12.03 1.95 11.77
N PHE A 239 -11.86 1.95 10.45
CA PHE A 239 -10.60 1.57 9.80
C PHE A 239 -9.42 2.40 10.32
N THR A 240 -8.40 1.72 10.84
CA THR A 240 -7.18 2.34 11.39
C THR A 240 -5.97 2.22 10.48
N GLY A 241 -6.15 1.68 9.28
CA GLY A 241 -5.09 1.51 8.29
C GLY A 241 -4.76 2.78 7.52
N VAL A 242 -4.13 2.62 6.37
CA VAL A 242 -3.71 3.71 5.49
C VAL A 242 -4.39 3.58 4.13
N VAL A 243 -4.77 4.72 3.55
CA VAL A 243 -5.17 4.85 2.15
C VAL A 243 -3.98 5.42 1.38
N ALA A 244 -3.26 4.58 0.64
CA ALA A 244 -2.18 5.00 -0.24
C ALA A 244 -2.70 5.30 -1.64
N VAL A 245 -2.44 6.51 -2.15
CA VAL A 245 -2.75 6.88 -3.53
C VAL A 245 -1.77 6.18 -4.46
N GLU A 246 -2.30 5.28 -5.31
CA GLU A 246 -1.53 4.51 -6.29
C GLU A 246 -2.11 4.68 -7.70
N VAL A 247 -2.25 5.93 -8.15
CA VAL A 247 -2.71 6.25 -9.51
C VAL A 247 -1.56 6.30 -10.51
N SER A 248 -1.80 5.95 -11.77
CA SER A 248 -0.85 6.03 -12.86
C SER A 248 -0.82 7.44 -13.46
N THR A 249 0.33 8.10 -13.35
CA THR A 249 0.53 9.43 -13.94
C THR A 249 1.38 9.40 -15.22
N ARG A 250 1.60 8.21 -15.80
CA ARG A 250 2.50 8.01 -16.97
C ARG A 250 2.09 8.82 -18.20
N LYS A 251 0.81 9.22 -18.29
CA LYS A 251 0.26 10.01 -19.39
C LYS A 251 0.35 11.53 -19.17
N ALA A 252 0.79 11.99 -18.01
CA ALA A 252 0.97 13.41 -17.74
C ALA A 252 2.07 13.97 -18.65
N LYS A 253 1.83 15.15 -19.22
CA LYS A 253 2.74 15.85 -20.15
C LYS A 253 3.90 16.55 -19.44
N GLY A 254 3.90 16.60 -18.11
CA GLY A 254 4.92 17.25 -17.30
C GLY A 254 4.63 17.17 -15.80
N ALA A 255 5.50 17.78 -14.99
CA ALA A 255 5.38 17.79 -13.54
C ALA A 255 4.08 18.46 -13.08
N ASP A 256 3.73 19.62 -13.62
CA ASP A 256 2.53 20.36 -13.23
C ASP A 256 1.23 19.55 -13.41
N GLU A 257 1.11 18.82 -14.53
CA GLU A 257 -0.09 18.00 -14.79
C GLU A 257 -0.14 16.78 -13.86
N ARG A 258 1.01 16.15 -13.59
CA ARG A 258 1.11 15.06 -12.61
C ARG A 258 0.72 15.54 -11.22
N ASP A 259 1.32 16.63 -10.75
CA ASP A 259 1.11 17.16 -9.41
C ASP A 259 -0.35 17.62 -9.25
N LYS A 260 -0.97 18.14 -10.31
CA LYS A 260 -2.41 18.40 -10.36
C LYS A 260 -3.23 17.11 -10.18
N TRP A 261 -2.94 16.04 -10.93
CA TRP A 261 -3.68 14.77 -10.81
C TRP A 261 -3.53 14.14 -9.42
N LEU A 262 -2.33 14.20 -8.84
CA LEU A 262 -2.07 13.72 -7.47
C LEU A 262 -2.76 14.61 -6.43
N GLY A 263 -2.79 15.92 -6.62
CA GLY A 263 -3.53 16.85 -5.76
C GLY A 263 -5.05 16.64 -5.82
N GLU A 264 -5.60 16.42 -7.02
CA GLU A 264 -7.02 16.10 -7.22
C GLU A 264 -7.38 14.76 -6.55
N THR A 265 -6.51 13.76 -6.64
CA THR A 265 -6.69 12.47 -5.98
C THR A 265 -6.65 12.58 -4.46
N LEU A 266 -5.70 13.35 -3.90
CA LEU A 266 -5.66 13.64 -2.46
C LEU A 266 -6.93 14.36 -2.01
N ALA A 267 -7.38 15.36 -2.75
CA ALA A 267 -8.61 16.10 -2.44
C ALA A 267 -9.85 15.19 -2.50
N PHE A 268 -9.91 14.26 -3.46
CA PHE A 268 -10.94 13.24 -3.52
C PHE A 268 -10.92 12.37 -2.26
N ALA A 269 -9.76 11.84 -1.90
CA ALA A 269 -9.60 10.98 -0.72
C ALA A 269 -10.05 11.71 0.56
N ARG A 270 -9.53 12.91 0.81
CA ARG A 270 -9.88 13.71 2.00
C ARG A 270 -11.37 14.04 2.06
N ARG A 271 -12.00 14.36 0.92
CA ARG A 271 -13.45 14.64 0.87
C ARG A 271 -14.27 13.45 1.36
N HIS A 272 -14.05 12.28 0.78
CA HIS A 272 -14.84 11.09 1.09
C HIS A 272 -14.42 10.41 2.41
N LEU A 273 -13.25 10.75 2.95
CA LEU A 273 -12.86 10.42 4.32
C LEU A 273 -13.37 11.42 5.38
N GLY A 274 -14.14 12.45 5.00
CA GLY A 274 -14.67 13.46 5.92
C GLY A 274 -13.61 14.41 6.50
N GLN A 275 -12.50 14.60 5.78
CA GLN A 275 -11.32 15.37 6.19
C GLN A 275 -11.10 16.63 5.35
N ALA A 276 -12.05 16.98 4.47
CA ALA A 276 -12.00 18.25 3.76
C ALA A 276 -12.09 19.39 4.79
N LYS A 277 -11.16 20.36 4.70
CA LYS A 277 -11.26 21.58 5.50
C LYS A 277 -12.51 22.34 5.05
N GLU A 278 -13.37 22.69 6.00
CA GLU A 278 -14.41 23.69 5.74
C GLU A 278 -13.71 24.98 5.30
N THR A 279 -14.05 25.47 4.10
CA THR A 279 -13.57 26.74 3.54
C THR A 279 -14.40 27.91 4.03
#